data_AF-A0A2W0AMA9-F1
#
_entry.id   AF-A0A2W0AMA9-F1
#
_cell.length_a   1.000
_cell.length_b   1.000
_cell.length_c   1.000
_cell.angle_alpha   90.00
_cell.angle_beta   90.00
_cell.angle_gamma   90.00
#
_symmetry.space_group_name_H-M   'P 1'
#
loop_
_entity.id
_entity.type
_entity.pdbx_description
1 polymer ?
#
loop_
_entity_poly.entity_id
_entity_poly.type
_entity_poly.pdbx_seq_one_letter_code
_entity_poly.pdbx_strand_id
1 'polypeptide(L)'
;MSRMAFPSFGLLAQNQNTSVTPQLGSIGIWNLNPHYGEAHRRRNPVGDVLSGEDIQRMLLSAVPRRMLRDRLRALLSPGAVLGRCPLRDVTFRPGRKLTAYYDAVVYSEGSAAYSVRPIAVTWGLATNRDRCGAEVDINHLQAEAVGHGVAAPFSQLMGDFPEWNMQVWVAPLDARFTQLVRVSDPRHVPAMLADAYASGNADPDRCRISEYTVTSIRYRPGKRHVLRYDPAGPVKGEAIFAKLYTGESGAQAFRVANRTADWLAEQGQGVNSIRPLAYVAKDAVVLYPRVSGGPLSGHLGCPGAGIARCLERTGAALHTLHRLPGAVAGPLEVRDFVTEIQATERASSHIPALLPQVGAAVEALLDRARELHERLPQEPPTITHRDFKSEHVWVTPGGLTLIDFDRSRLADPALDVGTFLADLRWWHATYNLTGLVQAQERFLAGYLPGAPKERLLRARLYEVIKLVKMTVLRVHLFEHDWASRTSQLVGRAQVVMNDLQHTLGLPGRPSYDRPA
;
A
#
# COMPACT_ATOMS: atom_id res chain seq x y z
N MET A 1 30.25 -6.03 21.02
CA MET A 1 30.16 -7.32 20.31
C MET A 1 28.92 -8.07 20.80
N SER A 2 28.41 -8.99 19.99
CA SER A 2 27.18 -9.79 20.16
C SER A 2 25.91 -9.21 19.53
N ARG A 3 25.68 -9.71 18.31
CA ARG A 3 24.47 -9.64 17.49
C ARG A 3 23.35 -10.41 18.19
N MET A 4 22.15 -9.84 18.33
CA MET A 4 20.93 -10.61 18.52
C MET A 4 20.17 -10.64 17.19
N ALA A 5 20.09 -11.84 16.64
CA ALA A 5 19.36 -12.18 15.44
C ALA A 5 17.87 -12.39 15.77
N PHE A 6 16.99 -11.90 14.90
CA PHE A 6 15.57 -12.22 14.91
C PHE A 6 15.35 -13.65 14.36
N PRO A 7 14.48 -14.48 14.96
CA PRO A 7 14.27 -15.84 14.47
C PRO A 7 13.29 -15.88 13.30
N SER A 8 13.72 -16.57 12.25
CA SER A 8 12.93 -17.07 11.12
C SER A 8 12.02 -18.21 11.57
N PHE A 9 10.74 -18.17 11.21
CA PHE A 9 9.83 -19.31 11.39
C PHE A 9 10.08 -20.35 10.28
N GLY A 10 10.75 -21.44 10.64
CA GLY A 10 10.87 -22.67 9.85
C GLY A 10 9.86 -23.71 10.33
N LEU A 11 9.06 -24.23 9.40
CA LEU A 11 8.14 -25.35 9.60
C LEU A 11 8.95 -26.65 9.61
N LEU A 12 8.96 -27.39 10.72
CA LEU A 12 9.56 -28.73 10.82
C LEU A 12 8.54 -29.79 10.40
N ALA A 13 8.92 -30.58 9.41
CA ALA A 13 8.30 -31.86 9.08
C ALA A 13 8.82 -32.95 10.02
N GLN A 14 7.93 -33.85 10.47
CA GLN A 14 8.30 -35.14 11.04
C GLN A 14 7.86 -36.23 10.07
N ASN A 15 8.85 -37.00 9.58
CA ASN A 15 8.68 -38.26 8.87
C ASN A 15 8.52 -39.39 9.89
N GLN A 16 7.59 -40.31 9.65
CA GLN A 16 7.72 -41.70 10.08
C GLN A 16 7.59 -42.62 8.86
N ASN A 17 8.63 -43.45 8.71
CA ASN A 17 8.76 -44.53 7.74
C ASN A 17 7.73 -45.64 8.02
N THR A 18 7.08 -46.13 6.98
CA THR A 18 6.83 -47.56 6.82
C THR A 18 6.98 -47.96 5.35
N SER A 19 7.81 -48.98 5.17
CA SER A 19 8.27 -49.62 3.94
C SER A 19 7.25 -50.57 3.35
N VAL A 20 6.95 -50.47 2.04
CA VAL A 20 6.53 -51.61 1.20
C VAL A 20 6.94 -51.34 -0.26
N THR A 21 7.86 -52.14 -0.79
CA THR A 21 8.12 -52.33 -2.24
C THR A 21 7.01 -53.19 -2.86
N PRO A 22 6.61 -52.98 -4.13
CA PRO A 22 7.16 -53.86 -5.18
C PRO A 22 7.28 -53.26 -6.60
N GLN A 23 8.31 -53.77 -7.29
CA GLN A 23 8.39 -54.28 -8.66
C GLN A 23 8.14 -53.41 -9.91
N LEU A 24 9.09 -53.59 -10.84
CA LEU A 24 9.18 -53.09 -12.22
C LEU A 24 7.92 -53.31 -13.06
N GLY A 25 7.59 -52.30 -13.87
CA GLY A 25 6.65 -52.42 -14.99
C GLY A 25 6.68 -51.21 -15.91
N SER A 26 7.47 -51.30 -16.97
CA SER A 26 7.15 -50.84 -18.32
C SER A 26 6.98 -49.34 -18.62
N ILE A 27 7.94 -48.87 -19.43
CA ILE A 27 7.93 -47.74 -20.37
C ILE A 27 6.52 -47.47 -20.94
N GLY A 28 6.03 -46.25 -20.75
CA GLY A 28 4.79 -45.74 -21.32
C GLY A 28 4.89 -44.24 -21.56
N ILE A 29 5.11 -43.88 -22.82
CA ILE A 29 5.15 -42.52 -23.37
C ILE A 29 3.80 -41.85 -23.10
N TRP A 30 3.75 -40.85 -22.22
CA TRP A 30 2.55 -40.03 -22.03
C TRP A 30 2.58 -38.85 -23.00
N ASN A 31 1.82 -39.04 -24.08
CA ASN A 31 1.41 -38.03 -25.04
C ASN A 31 0.94 -36.75 -24.33
N LEU A 32 1.65 -35.66 -24.59
CA LEU A 32 1.15 -34.30 -24.46
C LEU A 32 -0.09 -34.17 -25.35
N ASN A 33 -1.27 -34.06 -24.73
CA ASN A 33 -2.50 -33.81 -25.46
C ASN A 33 -2.47 -32.36 -25.99
N PRO A 34 -2.37 -32.10 -27.32
CA PRO A 34 -2.15 -30.76 -27.86
C PRO A 34 -3.38 -29.83 -27.72
N HIS A 35 -4.54 -30.40 -27.42
CA HIS A 35 -5.82 -29.67 -27.39
C HIS A 35 -6.04 -28.79 -26.15
N TYR A 36 -5.24 -28.93 -25.08
CA TYR A 36 -5.34 -28.03 -23.92
C TYR A 36 -4.66 -26.66 -24.14
N GLY A 37 -3.76 -26.56 -25.12
CA GLY A 37 -3.06 -25.31 -25.47
C GLY A 37 -3.78 -24.44 -26.50
N GLU A 38 -4.84 -24.94 -27.14
CA GLU A 38 -5.55 -24.25 -28.22
C GLU A 38 -6.84 -23.56 -27.79
N ALA A 39 -7.55 -24.11 -26.81
CA ALA A 39 -8.81 -23.53 -26.31
C ALA A 39 -8.64 -22.16 -25.62
N HIS A 40 -7.43 -21.84 -25.17
CA HIS A 40 -7.11 -20.55 -24.52
C HIS A 40 -6.55 -19.48 -25.47
N ARG A 41 -6.24 -19.79 -26.74
CA ARG A 41 -5.60 -18.83 -27.68
C ARG A 41 -6.49 -17.68 -28.15
N ARG A 42 -7.79 -17.65 -27.80
CA ARG A 42 -8.75 -16.63 -28.27
C ARG A 42 -9.71 -16.09 -27.20
N ARG A 43 -9.52 -16.41 -25.93
CA ARG A 43 -10.44 -16.03 -24.85
C ARG A 43 -9.84 -14.96 -23.96
N ASN A 44 -10.58 -13.87 -23.74
CA ASN A 44 -10.15 -12.76 -22.89
C ASN A 44 -10.13 -13.23 -21.43
N PRO A 45 -8.95 -13.42 -20.79
CA PRO A 45 -8.89 -14.02 -19.46
C PRO A 45 -9.64 -13.23 -18.39
N VAL A 46 -9.84 -11.92 -18.61
CA VAL A 46 -10.55 -11.02 -17.67
C VAL A 46 -12.05 -10.90 -17.98
N GLY A 47 -12.45 -11.11 -19.24
CA GLY A 47 -13.86 -11.13 -19.64
C GLY A 47 -14.59 -12.37 -19.12
N ASP A 48 -13.85 -13.46 -18.92
CA ASP A 48 -14.36 -14.75 -18.43
C ASP A 48 -14.24 -14.90 -16.90
N VAL A 49 -13.70 -13.91 -16.16
CA VAL A 49 -13.68 -13.95 -14.68
C VAL A 49 -15.09 -13.66 -14.17
N LEU A 50 -15.77 -14.71 -13.74
CA LEU A 50 -17.13 -14.64 -13.21
C LEU A 50 -17.17 -14.78 -11.68
N SER A 51 -16.09 -15.26 -11.06
CA SER A 51 -16.00 -15.52 -9.63
C SER A 51 -14.63 -15.21 -9.02
N GLY A 52 -14.55 -15.15 -7.70
CA GLY A 52 -13.27 -15.03 -6.99
C GLY A 52 -12.39 -16.27 -7.14
N GLU A 53 -12.99 -17.46 -7.30
CA GLU A 53 -12.26 -18.69 -7.59
C GLU A 53 -11.55 -18.64 -8.94
N ASP A 54 -12.16 -17.98 -9.94
CA ASP A 54 -11.52 -17.80 -11.25
C ASP A 54 -10.27 -16.91 -11.12
N ILE A 55 -10.33 -15.85 -10.31
CA ILE A 55 -9.17 -15.00 -10.00
C ILE A 55 -8.08 -15.81 -9.32
N GLN A 56 -8.44 -16.61 -8.31
CA GLN A 56 -7.49 -17.48 -7.61
C GLN A 56 -6.88 -18.51 -8.55
N ARG A 57 -7.69 -19.16 -9.41
CA ARG A 57 -7.21 -20.12 -10.42
C ARG A 57 -6.24 -19.45 -11.40
N MET A 58 -6.58 -18.24 -11.88
CA MET A 58 -5.73 -17.49 -12.80
C MET A 58 -4.38 -17.10 -12.19
N LEU A 59 -4.34 -16.79 -10.88
CA LEU A 59 -3.11 -16.33 -10.22
C LEU A 59 -2.31 -17.46 -9.56
N LEU A 60 -2.99 -18.51 -9.11
CA LEU A 60 -2.44 -19.56 -8.25
C LEU A 60 -2.38 -20.93 -8.93
N SER A 61 -2.99 -21.19 -10.07
CA SER A 61 -2.83 -22.49 -10.73
C SER A 61 -1.45 -22.65 -11.39
N ALA A 62 -1.00 -23.89 -11.54
CA ALA A 62 0.32 -24.19 -12.08
C ALA A 62 0.53 -23.70 -13.52
N VAL A 63 -0.52 -23.74 -14.35
CA VAL A 63 -0.46 -23.38 -15.78
C VAL A 63 -0.20 -21.88 -15.99
N PRO A 64 -1.02 -20.94 -15.46
CA PRO A 64 -0.73 -19.51 -15.57
C PRO A 64 0.61 -19.10 -14.96
N ARG A 65 0.99 -19.71 -13.83
CA ARG A 65 2.30 -19.45 -13.22
C ARG A 65 3.44 -19.90 -14.13
N ARG A 66 3.35 -21.07 -14.75
CA ARG A 66 4.39 -21.57 -15.68
C ARG A 66 4.51 -20.64 -16.88
N MET A 67 3.39 -20.25 -17.48
CA MET A 67 3.34 -19.30 -18.58
C MET A 67 3.97 -17.95 -18.22
N LEU A 68 3.60 -17.36 -17.08
CA LEU A 68 4.20 -16.11 -16.62
C LEU A 68 5.72 -16.26 -16.46
N ARG A 69 6.19 -17.38 -15.89
CA ARG A 69 7.61 -17.65 -15.73
C ARG A 69 8.33 -17.77 -17.06
N ASP A 70 7.73 -18.41 -18.06
CA ASP A 70 8.32 -18.54 -19.40
C ASP A 70 8.41 -17.18 -20.10
N ARG A 71 7.39 -16.33 -19.95
CA ARG A 71 7.44 -14.94 -20.44
C ARG A 71 8.49 -14.11 -19.72
N LEU A 72 8.61 -14.23 -18.39
CA LEU A 72 9.64 -13.53 -17.63
C LEU A 72 11.06 -13.99 -18.00
N ARG A 73 11.26 -15.28 -18.28
CA ARG A 73 12.56 -15.80 -18.77
C ARG A 73 12.95 -15.20 -20.12
N ALA A 74 11.98 -14.95 -21.01
CA ALA A 74 12.25 -14.32 -22.29
C ALA A 74 12.73 -12.86 -22.16
N LEU A 75 12.43 -12.19 -21.04
CA LEU A 75 12.88 -10.81 -20.76
C LEU A 75 14.24 -10.76 -20.05
N LEU A 76 14.78 -11.91 -19.62
CA LEU A 76 16.06 -11.99 -18.93
C LEU A 76 17.23 -12.00 -19.90
N SER A 77 18.39 -11.55 -19.41
CA SER A 77 19.65 -11.70 -20.14
C SER A 77 20.07 -13.19 -20.19
N PRO A 78 20.82 -13.62 -21.22
CA PRO A 78 21.43 -14.95 -21.24
C PRO A 78 22.26 -15.20 -19.97
N GLY A 79 22.17 -16.41 -19.39
CA GLY A 79 22.86 -16.76 -18.14
C GLY A 79 22.15 -16.33 -16.85
N ALA A 80 21.05 -15.58 -16.95
CA ALA A 80 20.21 -15.26 -15.79
C ALA A 80 19.12 -16.33 -15.57
N VAL A 81 18.95 -16.76 -14.32
CA VAL A 81 18.01 -17.80 -13.92
C VAL A 81 16.90 -17.21 -13.04
N LEU A 82 15.65 -17.39 -13.48
CA LEU A 82 14.46 -16.98 -12.74
C LEU A 82 14.16 -17.94 -11.57
N GLY A 83 14.38 -17.46 -10.35
CA GLY A 83 14.00 -18.09 -9.08
C GLY A 83 12.50 -17.98 -8.77
N ARG A 84 12.14 -17.81 -7.50
CA ARG A 84 10.74 -17.69 -7.06
C ARG A 84 10.14 -16.34 -7.46
N CYS A 85 8.83 -16.30 -7.71
CA CYS A 85 8.07 -15.08 -7.97
C CYS A 85 6.88 -14.98 -6.99
N PRO A 86 7.10 -14.68 -5.70
CA PRO A 86 6.00 -14.48 -4.75
C PRO A 86 5.05 -13.36 -5.21
N LEU A 87 3.75 -13.66 -5.19
CA LEU A 87 2.68 -12.69 -5.37
C LEU A 87 2.58 -11.82 -4.11
N ARG A 88 2.54 -10.50 -4.30
CA ARG A 88 2.47 -9.51 -3.22
C ARG A 88 1.12 -8.87 -3.08
N ASP A 89 0.47 -8.58 -4.20
CA ASP A 89 -0.81 -7.89 -4.19
C ASP A 89 -1.53 -8.04 -5.53
N VAL A 90 -2.83 -7.77 -5.52
CA VAL A 90 -3.71 -7.86 -6.68
C VAL A 90 -4.70 -6.71 -6.66
N THR A 91 -4.96 -6.12 -7.82
CA THR A 91 -6.05 -5.17 -8.02
C THR A 91 -6.94 -5.67 -9.13
N PHE A 92 -8.24 -5.81 -8.85
CA PHE A 92 -9.22 -6.23 -9.84
C PHE A 92 -10.24 -5.12 -10.11
N ARG A 93 -10.52 -4.88 -11.38
CA ARG A 93 -11.61 -4.03 -11.86
C ARG A 93 -12.45 -4.84 -12.83
N PRO A 94 -13.67 -5.27 -12.43
CA PRO A 94 -14.54 -6.10 -13.25
C PRO A 94 -14.72 -5.53 -14.65
N GLY A 95 -14.67 -6.40 -15.66
CA GLY A 95 -14.82 -6.03 -17.07
C GLY A 95 -13.71 -5.14 -17.66
N ARG A 96 -12.69 -4.76 -16.87
CA ARG A 96 -11.61 -3.87 -17.31
C ARG A 96 -10.25 -4.55 -17.27
N LYS A 97 -9.74 -4.80 -16.06
CA LYS A 97 -8.40 -5.34 -15.87
C LYS A 97 -8.17 -5.99 -14.51
N LEU A 98 -7.21 -6.90 -14.49
CA LEU A 98 -6.64 -7.52 -13.30
C LEU A 98 -5.14 -7.21 -13.29
N THR A 99 -4.62 -6.59 -12.24
CA THR A 99 -3.18 -6.32 -12.10
C THR A 99 -2.64 -7.03 -10.87
N ALA A 100 -1.67 -7.93 -11.05
CA ALA A 100 -0.94 -8.60 -9.98
C ALA A 100 0.48 -8.05 -9.86
N TYR A 101 0.99 -7.99 -8.64
CA TYR A 101 2.33 -7.48 -8.33
C TYR A 101 3.16 -8.60 -7.72
N TYR A 102 4.34 -8.84 -8.27
CA TYR A 102 5.23 -9.92 -7.87
C TYR A 102 6.63 -9.37 -7.54
N ASP A 103 7.38 -10.12 -6.73
CA ASP A 103 8.83 -9.93 -6.64
C ASP A 103 9.52 -11.08 -7.37
N ALA A 104 10.14 -10.83 -8.52
CA ALA A 104 10.94 -11.83 -9.20
C ALA A 104 12.33 -11.93 -8.57
N VAL A 105 12.65 -13.10 -8.01
CA VAL A 105 14.00 -13.43 -7.56
C VAL A 105 14.80 -13.90 -8.77
N VAL A 106 15.89 -13.22 -9.11
CA VAL A 106 16.74 -13.55 -10.27
C VAL A 106 18.17 -13.77 -9.83
N TYR A 107 18.76 -14.85 -10.33
CA TYR A 107 20.16 -15.20 -10.20
C TYR A 107 20.88 -14.87 -11.51
N SER A 108 22.10 -14.35 -11.46
CA SER A 108 22.92 -14.07 -12.64
C SER A 108 24.27 -14.75 -12.47
N GLU A 109 24.71 -15.50 -13.48
CA GLU A 109 26.07 -16.03 -13.52
C GLU A 109 27.08 -14.88 -13.37
N GLY A 110 27.97 -14.98 -12.38
CA GLY A 110 28.94 -13.94 -12.01
C GLY A 110 28.59 -13.11 -10.77
N SER A 111 27.34 -13.12 -10.30
CA SER A 111 26.94 -12.51 -9.02
C SER A 111 26.65 -13.59 -7.99
N ALA A 112 27.40 -13.62 -6.89
CA ALA A 112 27.15 -14.53 -5.77
C ALA A 112 25.84 -14.23 -5.00
N ALA A 113 25.13 -13.16 -5.35
CA ALA A 113 23.92 -12.69 -4.66
C ALA A 113 22.68 -12.71 -5.56
N TYR A 114 21.55 -13.11 -4.98
CA TYR A 114 20.22 -12.98 -5.58
C TYR A 114 19.82 -11.51 -5.70
N SER A 115 19.22 -11.15 -6.84
CA SER A 115 18.55 -9.87 -7.01
C SER A 115 17.04 -10.04 -6.93
N VAL A 116 16.35 -9.09 -6.31
CA VAL A 116 14.89 -9.04 -6.27
C VAL A 116 14.42 -7.90 -7.17
N ARG A 117 13.60 -8.23 -8.16
CA ARG A 117 13.03 -7.27 -9.12
C ARG A 117 11.51 -7.24 -9.00
N PRO A 118 10.93 -6.13 -8.52
CA PRO A 118 9.47 -5.96 -8.51
C PRO A 118 8.90 -5.92 -9.93
N ILE A 119 7.77 -6.60 -10.12
CA ILE A 119 7.08 -6.75 -11.41
C ILE A 119 5.60 -6.48 -11.22
N ALA A 120 4.98 -5.81 -12.19
CA ALA A 120 3.53 -5.72 -12.31
C ALA A 120 3.08 -6.43 -13.58
N VAL A 121 2.10 -7.33 -13.45
CA VAL A 121 1.49 -8.04 -14.57
C VAL A 121 0.04 -7.62 -14.64
N THR A 122 -0.39 -7.11 -15.79
CA THR A 122 -1.77 -6.69 -16.03
C THR A 122 -2.39 -7.55 -17.11
N TRP A 123 -3.54 -8.14 -16.81
CA TRP A 123 -4.42 -8.78 -17.77
C TRP A 123 -5.63 -7.89 -18.03
N GLY A 124 -6.14 -7.89 -19.26
CA GLY A 124 -7.43 -7.29 -19.60
C GLY A 124 -7.37 -6.43 -20.84
N LEU A 125 -8.53 -5.90 -21.23
CA LEU A 125 -8.63 -5.00 -22.37
C LEU A 125 -7.70 -3.82 -22.09
N ALA A 126 -6.70 -3.66 -22.95
CA ALA A 126 -6.00 -2.40 -23.10
C ALA A 126 -7.06 -1.37 -23.55
N THR A 127 -7.88 -0.88 -22.62
CA THR A 127 -8.63 0.34 -22.84
C THR A 127 -7.55 1.39 -22.99
N ASN A 128 -7.22 1.65 -24.25
CA ASN A 128 -6.39 2.69 -24.82
C ASN A 128 -5.74 3.56 -23.77
N ARG A 129 -4.39 3.57 -23.72
CA ARG A 129 -3.57 4.66 -23.18
C ARG A 129 -4.34 5.41 -22.08
N ASP A 130 -4.56 4.81 -20.91
CA ASP A 130 -5.35 5.43 -19.83
C ASP A 130 -4.55 6.67 -19.33
N ARG A 131 -4.66 7.74 -20.13
CA ARG A 131 -4.12 9.10 -20.04
C ARG A 131 -2.64 9.19 -19.64
N CYS A 132 -1.75 8.73 -20.53
CA CYS A 132 -0.41 9.33 -20.63
C CYS A 132 -0.51 10.48 -21.64
N GLY A 133 -0.62 11.70 -21.13
CA GLY A 133 -0.33 12.88 -21.93
C GLY A 133 1.16 12.86 -22.26
N ALA A 134 1.49 13.09 -23.53
CA ALA A 134 2.76 12.84 -24.20
C ALA A 134 3.03 11.36 -24.50
N GLU A 135 3.30 11.06 -25.78
CA GLU A 135 3.85 9.81 -26.27
C GLU A 135 5.25 9.61 -25.72
N VAL A 136 5.34 9.25 -24.43
CA VAL A 136 6.60 8.82 -23.84
C VAL A 136 7.01 7.54 -24.54
N ASP A 137 8.12 7.60 -25.28
CA ASP A 137 8.69 6.45 -25.94
C ASP A 137 9.25 5.47 -24.90
N ILE A 138 8.47 4.43 -24.60
CA ILE A 138 8.85 3.37 -23.66
C ILE A 138 10.14 2.68 -24.10
N ASN A 139 10.40 2.59 -25.41
CA ASN A 139 11.64 2.00 -25.91
C ASN A 139 12.84 2.87 -25.57
N HIS A 140 12.68 4.21 -25.66
CA HIS A 140 13.70 5.15 -25.22
C HIS A 140 14.00 5.03 -23.73
N LEU A 141 12.96 4.99 -22.87
CA LEU A 141 13.16 4.80 -21.43
C LEU A 141 13.80 3.45 -21.08
N GLN A 142 13.47 2.40 -21.83
CA GLN A 142 14.10 1.10 -21.66
C GLN A 142 15.58 1.14 -22.08
N ALA A 143 15.90 1.80 -23.20
CA ALA A 143 17.28 2.00 -23.64
C ALA A 143 18.08 2.83 -22.62
N GLU A 144 17.47 3.87 -22.03
CA GLU A 144 18.04 4.61 -20.90
C GLU A 144 18.32 3.66 -19.74
N ALA A 145 17.37 2.82 -19.34
CA ALA A 145 17.57 1.87 -18.24
C ALA A 145 18.69 0.86 -18.49
N VAL A 146 18.86 0.41 -19.73
CA VAL A 146 19.98 -0.45 -20.15
C VAL A 146 21.29 0.32 -20.10
N GLY A 147 21.35 1.53 -20.65
CA GLY A 147 22.56 2.39 -20.60
C GLY A 147 22.96 2.78 -19.17
N HIS A 148 21.98 2.92 -18.29
CA HIS A 148 22.19 3.15 -16.86
C HIS A 148 22.58 1.88 -16.08
N GLY A 149 22.54 0.70 -16.71
CA GLY A 149 22.83 -0.59 -16.06
C GLY A 149 21.77 -1.04 -15.04
N VAL A 150 20.67 -0.30 -14.91
CA VAL A 150 19.60 -0.59 -13.93
C VAL A 150 18.58 -1.60 -14.45
N ALA A 151 18.63 -1.93 -15.74
CA ALA A 151 17.82 -2.98 -16.33
C ALA A 151 18.28 -4.39 -15.91
N ALA A 152 19.59 -4.60 -15.76
CA ALA A 152 20.16 -5.90 -15.41
C ALA A 152 19.52 -6.47 -14.12
N PRO A 153 19.28 -7.78 -14.02
CA PRO A 153 19.63 -8.84 -14.99
C PRO A 153 18.63 -8.99 -16.16
N PHE A 154 17.65 -8.11 -16.28
CA PHE A 154 16.73 -8.10 -17.42
C PHE A 154 17.36 -7.39 -18.62
N SER A 155 17.14 -7.94 -19.82
CA SER A 155 17.48 -7.29 -21.10
C SER A 155 16.32 -6.44 -21.61
N GLN A 156 15.09 -6.76 -21.18
CA GLN A 156 13.87 -6.00 -21.44
C GLN A 156 13.08 -5.80 -20.14
N LEU A 157 12.56 -4.61 -19.94
CA LEU A 157 11.78 -4.22 -18.75
C LEU A 157 10.27 -4.17 -19.02
N MET A 158 9.85 -4.37 -20.26
CA MET A 158 8.45 -4.49 -20.63
C MET A 158 8.25 -5.65 -21.61
N GLY A 159 7.16 -6.39 -21.46
CA GLY A 159 6.70 -7.38 -22.42
C GLY A 159 5.21 -7.25 -22.65
N ASP A 160 4.80 -7.16 -23.90
CA ASP A 160 3.40 -7.21 -24.31
C ASP A 160 3.10 -8.57 -24.96
N PHE A 161 2.07 -9.23 -24.47
CA PHE A 161 1.64 -10.57 -24.89
C PHE A 161 0.15 -10.52 -25.25
N PRO A 162 -0.18 -10.00 -26.46
CA PRO A 162 -1.56 -9.78 -26.89
C PRO A 162 -2.39 -11.06 -26.91
N GLU A 163 -1.77 -12.21 -27.16
CA GLU A 163 -2.43 -13.51 -27.18
C GLU A 163 -3.02 -13.92 -25.81
N TRP A 164 -2.62 -13.24 -24.74
CA TRP A 164 -3.15 -13.39 -23.38
C TRP A 164 -3.75 -12.10 -22.81
N ASN A 165 -3.87 -11.04 -23.62
CA ASN A 165 -4.17 -9.68 -23.16
C ASN A 165 -3.32 -9.29 -21.93
N MET A 166 -2.03 -9.67 -21.94
CA MET A 166 -1.15 -9.61 -20.79
C MET A 166 0.01 -8.66 -21.04
N GLN A 167 0.23 -7.72 -20.12
CA GLN A 167 1.36 -6.80 -20.12
C GLN A 167 2.18 -6.98 -18.86
N VAL A 168 3.49 -7.09 -19.02
CA VAL A 168 4.46 -7.23 -17.93
C VAL A 168 5.32 -5.98 -17.87
N TRP A 169 5.44 -5.41 -16.67
CA TRP A 169 6.27 -4.25 -16.37
C TRP A 169 7.26 -4.62 -15.27
N VAL A 170 8.55 -4.38 -15.50
CA VAL A 170 9.64 -4.67 -14.56
C VAL A 170 10.25 -3.36 -14.10
N ALA A 171 10.46 -3.22 -12.79
CA ALA A 171 11.13 -2.05 -12.23
C ALA A 171 12.56 -1.91 -12.81
N PRO A 172 13.04 -0.68 -13.11
CA PRO A 172 12.47 0.62 -12.76
C PRO A 172 11.67 1.32 -13.90
N LEU A 173 10.98 0.59 -14.78
CA LEU A 173 10.31 1.20 -15.93
C LEU A 173 8.89 1.72 -15.62
N ASP A 174 8.61 3.00 -15.89
CA ASP A 174 7.25 3.55 -15.79
C ASP A 174 7.08 4.83 -16.65
N ALA A 175 6.12 4.81 -17.58
CA ALA A 175 5.83 5.93 -18.48
C ALA A 175 5.44 7.23 -17.73
N ARG A 176 4.78 7.11 -16.57
CA ARG A 176 4.31 8.28 -15.80
C ARG A 176 5.37 8.81 -14.85
N PHE A 177 6.40 8.01 -14.55
CA PHE A 177 7.51 8.37 -13.68
C PHE A 177 8.81 8.18 -14.46
N THR A 178 8.99 8.99 -15.51
CA THR A 178 10.13 8.88 -16.44
C THR A 178 11.47 9.02 -15.71
N GLN A 179 11.52 9.76 -14.61
CA GLN A 179 12.71 9.89 -13.78
C GLN A 179 13.11 8.60 -13.03
N LEU A 180 12.22 7.60 -12.92
CA LEU A 180 12.42 6.42 -12.07
C LEU A 180 13.67 5.64 -12.46
N VAL A 181 13.99 5.58 -13.75
CA VAL A 181 15.22 4.99 -14.28
C VAL A 181 16.45 5.69 -13.69
N ARG A 182 16.53 7.01 -13.89
CA ARG A 182 17.65 7.84 -13.41
C ARG A 182 17.82 7.77 -11.91
N VAL A 183 16.75 7.90 -11.12
CA VAL A 183 16.85 7.87 -9.64
C VAL A 183 17.02 6.45 -9.07
N SER A 184 16.95 5.43 -9.92
CA SER A 184 17.32 4.05 -9.57
C SER A 184 18.80 3.75 -9.85
N ASP A 185 19.52 4.61 -10.58
CA ASP A 185 20.94 4.45 -10.88
C ASP A 185 21.78 4.84 -9.65
N PRO A 186 22.52 3.90 -9.04
CA PRO A 186 23.43 4.17 -7.93
C PRO A 186 24.41 5.32 -8.18
N ARG A 187 24.79 5.59 -9.44
CA ARG A 187 25.75 6.63 -9.82
C ARG A 187 25.12 8.03 -9.83
N HIS A 188 23.80 8.13 -10.01
CA HIS A 188 23.07 9.40 -9.95
C HIS A 188 22.81 9.86 -8.52
N VAL A 189 22.64 8.90 -7.59
CA VAL A 189 22.23 9.17 -6.21
C VAL A 189 23.18 10.13 -5.46
N PRO A 190 24.53 9.95 -5.47
CA PRO A 190 25.43 10.85 -4.75
C PRO A 190 25.31 12.31 -5.20
N ALA A 191 25.28 12.57 -6.51
CA ALA A 191 25.16 13.93 -7.06
C ALA A 191 23.81 14.56 -6.68
N MET A 192 22.72 13.80 -6.82
CA MET A 192 21.38 14.26 -6.43
C MET A 192 21.31 14.61 -4.93
N LEU A 193 21.91 13.79 -4.06
CA LEU A 193 21.94 14.05 -2.63
C LEU A 193 22.83 15.24 -2.28
N ALA A 194 23.99 15.38 -2.92
CA ALA A 194 24.88 16.52 -2.73
C ALA A 194 24.20 17.84 -3.11
N ASP A 195 23.53 17.89 -4.26
CA ASP A 195 22.77 19.07 -4.71
C ASP A 195 21.63 19.42 -3.73
N ALA A 196 20.92 18.38 -3.25
CA ALA A 196 19.83 18.53 -2.29
C ALA A 196 20.32 19.06 -0.94
N TYR A 197 21.49 18.62 -0.48
CA TYR A 197 22.11 19.08 0.76
C TYR A 197 22.74 20.47 0.63
N ALA A 198 23.35 20.81 -0.51
CA ALA A 198 23.87 22.15 -0.75
C ALA A 198 22.76 23.21 -0.79
N SER A 199 21.56 22.82 -1.22
CA SER A 199 20.38 23.70 -1.28
C SER A 199 19.64 23.83 0.06
N GLY A 200 20.02 23.06 1.08
CA GLY A 200 19.42 23.07 2.42
C GLY A 200 20.46 23.33 3.52
N ASN A 201 20.02 23.64 4.75
CA ASN A 201 20.92 23.67 5.91
C ASN A 201 21.27 22.24 6.37
N ALA A 202 21.95 21.47 5.52
CA ALA A 202 22.28 20.08 5.79
C ALA A 202 23.67 19.89 6.43
N ASP A 203 23.81 18.79 7.14
CA ASP A 203 25.04 18.34 7.81
C ASP A 203 26.15 18.05 6.77
N PRO A 204 27.31 18.75 6.82
CA PRO A 204 28.41 18.59 5.87
C PRO A 204 28.95 17.17 5.76
N ASP A 205 28.85 16.37 6.84
CA ASP A 205 29.40 15.00 6.86
C ASP A 205 28.62 14.02 5.97
N ARG A 206 27.35 14.33 5.65
CA ARG A 206 26.53 13.50 4.73
C ARG A 206 26.95 13.61 3.27
N CYS A 207 27.65 14.69 2.89
CA CYS A 207 28.13 14.91 1.53
C CYS A 207 29.35 14.05 1.15
N ARG A 208 29.92 13.26 2.09
CA ARG A 208 31.12 12.43 1.84
C ARG A 208 30.82 11.02 1.34
N ILE A 209 29.55 10.61 1.27
CA ILE A 209 29.17 9.25 0.83
C ILE A 209 29.12 9.22 -0.70
N SER A 210 30.04 8.48 -1.31
CA SER A 210 30.17 8.38 -2.77
C SER A 210 29.42 7.20 -3.39
N GLU A 211 28.99 6.21 -2.60
CA GLU A 211 28.37 4.99 -3.10
C GLU A 211 27.09 4.66 -2.33
N TYR A 212 26.06 4.20 -3.06
CA TYR A 212 24.78 3.78 -2.50
C TYR A 212 24.30 2.50 -3.17
N THR A 213 23.71 1.60 -2.39
CA THR A 213 22.86 0.53 -2.92
C THR A 213 21.44 1.04 -3.02
N VAL A 214 20.79 0.83 -4.18
CA VAL A 214 19.40 1.24 -4.43
C VAL A 214 18.48 0.04 -4.42
N THR A 215 17.48 0.06 -3.54
CA THR A 215 16.46 -1.00 -3.45
C THR A 215 15.06 -0.42 -3.65
N SER A 216 14.26 -1.04 -4.52
CA SER A 216 12.85 -0.68 -4.67
C SER A 216 12.03 -1.24 -3.50
N ILE A 217 11.47 -0.37 -2.67
CA ILE A 217 10.55 -0.72 -1.58
C ILE A 217 9.12 -0.86 -2.09
N ARG A 218 8.72 0.02 -3.01
CA ARG A 218 7.39 0.00 -3.63
C ARG A 218 7.53 0.29 -5.10
N TYR A 219 6.97 -0.61 -5.92
CA TYR A 219 6.83 -0.43 -7.36
C TYR A 219 5.38 -0.66 -7.74
N ARG A 220 4.68 0.41 -8.12
CA ARG A 220 3.29 0.38 -8.60
C ARG A 220 3.20 1.26 -9.85
N PRO A 221 3.42 0.67 -11.04
CA PRO A 221 3.38 1.39 -12.30
C PRO A 221 2.16 2.30 -12.45
N GLY A 222 2.40 3.52 -12.90
CA GLY A 222 1.46 4.60 -13.06
C GLY A 222 0.88 5.19 -11.77
N LYS A 223 1.36 4.78 -10.59
CA LYS A 223 0.77 5.14 -9.29
C LYS A 223 1.75 5.62 -8.23
N ARG A 224 2.73 4.81 -7.81
CA ARG A 224 3.57 5.10 -6.64
C ARG A 224 4.87 4.30 -6.64
N HIS A 225 5.97 5.00 -6.41
CA HIS A 225 7.29 4.38 -6.24
C HIS A 225 7.99 4.92 -5.00
N VAL A 226 8.65 4.01 -4.26
CA VAL A 226 9.50 4.34 -3.12
C VAL A 226 10.78 3.53 -3.25
N LEU A 227 11.91 4.22 -3.25
CA LEU A 227 13.25 3.65 -3.26
C LEU A 227 13.89 3.84 -1.89
N ARG A 228 14.78 2.92 -1.53
CA ARG A 228 15.66 3.00 -0.37
C ARG A 228 17.09 3.08 -0.87
N TYR A 229 17.83 4.07 -0.39
CA TYR A 229 19.24 4.27 -0.62
C TYR A 229 20.00 3.92 0.64
N ASP A 230 20.79 2.86 0.58
CA ASP A 230 21.67 2.42 1.65
C ASP A 230 23.10 2.83 1.31
N PRO A 231 23.77 3.68 2.11
CA PRO A 231 25.18 4.01 1.94
C PRO A 231 26.06 2.75 1.84
N ALA A 232 26.88 2.67 0.79
CA ALA A 232 27.91 1.65 0.64
C ALA A 232 29.25 2.27 1.05
N GLY A 233 29.89 1.74 2.11
CA GLY A 233 31.18 2.24 2.59
C GLY A 233 31.40 2.05 4.10
N PRO A 234 32.62 2.35 4.61
CA PRO A 234 32.97 2.21 6.02
C PRO A 234 32.26 3.24 6.93
N VAL A 235 31.83 4.36 6.36
CA VAL A 235 31.02 5.37 7.06
C VAL A 235 29.58 4.87 7.12
N LYS A 236 29.10 4.56 8.33
CA LYS A 236 27.70 4.18 8.56
C LYS A 236 26.79 5.40 8.44
N GLY A 237 26.42 5.76 7.22
CA GLY A 237 25.28 6.65 6.99
C GLY A 237 23.95 5.93 7.25
N GLU A 238 22.91 6.68 7.63
CA GLU A 238 21.56 6.14 7.71
C GLU A 238 20.94 5.98 6.31
N ALA A 239 20.04 5.00 6.19
CA ALA A 239 19.29 4.80 4.95
C ALA A 239 18.41 6.03 4.65
N ILE A 240 18.31 6.38 3.37
CA ILE A 240 17.46 7.46 2.87
C ILE A 240 16.32 6.85 2.05
N PHE A 241 15.12 7.38 2.20
CA PHE A 241 13.96 6.93 1.43
C PHE A 241 13.60 7.99 0.39
N ALA A 242 13.63 7.62 -0.88
CA ALA A 242 13.22 8.47 -1.98
C ALA A 242 11.81 8.11 -2.44
N LYS A 243 10.89 9.06 -2.30
CA LYS A 243 9.51 8.92 -2.72
C LYS A 243 9.27 9.75 -3.97
N LEU A 244 8.83 9.08 -5.03
CA LEU A 244 8.67 9.72 -6.33
C LEU A 244 7.25 10.26 -6.49
N TYR A 245 7.15 11.40 -7.14
CA TYR A 245 5.90 12.09 -7.43
C TYR A 245 5.82 12.50 -8.90
N THR A 246 4.63 12.93 -9.30
CA THR A 246 4.38 13.56 -10.60
C THR A 246 3.77 14.94 -10.39
N GLY A 247 4.08 15.86 -11.32
CA GLY A 247 3.66 17.25 -11.25
C GLY A 247 4.04 17.90 -9.91
N GLU A 248 3.16 18.73 -9.37
CA GLU A 248 3.41 19.49 -8.14
C GLU A 248 3.19 18.71 -6.84
N SER A 249 2.75 17.44 -6.93
CA SER A 249 2.36 16.64 -5.77
C SER A 249 3.52 16.45 -4.77
N GLY A 250 4.75 16.33 -5.26
CA GLY A 250 5.94 16.19 -4.42
C GLY A 250 6.26 17.47 -3.63
N ALA A 251 6.19 18.63 -4.31
CA ALA A 251 6.38 19.93 -3.66
C ALA A 251 5.32 20.17 -2.58
N GLN A 252 4.06 19.82 -2.85
CA GLN A 252 2.99 19.90 -1.85
C GLN A 252 3.26 18.98 -0.65
N ALA A 253 3.59 17.71 -0.88
CA ALA A 253 3.88 16.76 0.20
C ALA A 253 5.05 17.22 1.08
N PHE A 254 6.12 17.73 0.46
CA PHE A 254 7.27 18.31 1.17
C PHE A 254 6.87 19.51 2.05
N ARG A 255 6.07 20.44 1.51
CA ARG A 255 5.60 21.62 2.26
C ARG A 255 4.73 21.21 3.45
N VAL A 256 3.72 20.37 3.22
CA VAL A 256 2.78 19.95 4.28
C VAL A 256 3.51 19.22 5.41
N ALA A 257 4.42 18.31 5.07
CA ALA A 257 5.20 17.57 6.07
C ALA A 257 6.08 18.51 6.92
N ASN A 258 6.77 19.49 6.32
CA ASN A 258 7.56 20.48 7.05
C ASN A 258 6.70 21.38 7.93
N ARG A 259 5.61 21.95 7.40
CA ARG A 259 4.69 22.81 8.17
C ARG A 259 4.06 22.08 9.34
N THR A 260 3.74 20.80 9.16
CA THR A 260 3.22 19.96 10.24
C THR A 260 4.29 19.67 11.28
N ALA A 261 5.54 19.43 10.86
CA ALA A 261 6.65 19.23 11.79
C ALA A 261 6.95 20.48 12.62
N ASP A 262 6.95 21.67 12.00
CA ASP A 262 7.09 22.95 12.70
C ASP A 262 5.97 23.14 13.72
N TRP A 263 4.72 22.98 13.27
CA TRP A 263 3.54 23.13 14.11
C TRP A 263 3.52 22.18 15.31
N LEU A 264 3.74 20.88 15.11
CA LEU A 264 3.73 19.92 16.22
C LEU A 264 4.87 20.18 17.22
N ALA A 265 6.03 20.63 16.74
CA ALA A 265 7.15 20.99 17.60
C ALA A 265 6.81 22.22 18.47
N GLU A 266 6.21 23.26 17.90
CA GLU A 266 5.77 24.47 18.62
C GLU A 266 4.75 24.17 19.72
N GLN A 267 3.89 23.17 19.52
CA GLN A 267 2.84 22.81 20.48
C GLN A 267 3.35 21.95 21.65
N GLY A 268 4.56 21.37 21.56
CA GLY A 268 5.24 20.72 22.69
C GLY A 268 4.58 19.45 23.26
N GLN A 269 3.74 18.75 22.48
CA GLN A 269 2.91 17.62 22.95
C GLN A 269 3.64 16.27 23.00
N GLY A 270 4.98 16.24 22.82
CA GLY A 270 5.75 14.99 22.80
C GLY A 270 5.44 14.07 21.61
N VAL A 271 4.90 14.64 20.53
CA VAL A 271 4.68 13.98 19.24
C VAL A 271 5.30 14.84 18.14
N ASN A 272 6.11 14.19 17.31
CA ASN A 272 6.80 14.78 16.18
C ASN A 272 6.13 14.39 14.87
N SER A 273 6.50 15.08 13.79
CA SER A 273 6.25 14.62 12.42
C SER A 273 7.58 14.36 11.74
N ILE A 274 7.62 13.40 10.82
CA ILE A 274 8.80 13.19 9.99
C ILE A 274 9.10 14.45 9.19
N ARG A 275 10.32 14.96 9.35
CA ARG A 275 10.84 16.05 8.52
C ARG A 275 11.50 15.45 7.28
N PRO A 276 11.00 15.73 6.06
CA PRO A 276 11.71 15.34 4.86
C PRO A 276 13.06 16.07 4.79
N LEU A 277 14.08 15.41 4.26
CA LEU A 277 15.42 15.96 4.10
C LEU A 277 15.46 17.05 3.03
N ALA A 278 14.83 16.79 1.89
CA ALA A 278 14.78 17.73 0.76
C ALA A 278 13.69 17.33 -0.24
N TYR A 279 13.31 18.29 -1.08
CA TYR A 279 12.58 18.05 -2.31
C TYR A 279 13.48 18.37 -3.51
N VAL A 280 13.77 17.34 -4.31
CA VAL A 280 14.58 17.46 -5.53
C VAL A 280 13.63 17.74 -6.69
N ALA A 281 13.48 19.02 -7.03
CA ALA A 281 12.53 19.46 -8.05
C ALA A 281 12.78 18.84 -9.44
N LYS A 282 14.06 18.75 -9.85
CA LYS A 282 14.49 18.17 -11.13
C LYS A 282 13.98 16.74 -11.35
N ASP A 283 13.91 15.95 -10.28
CA ASP A 283 13.49 14.56 -10.31
C ASP A 283 12.08 14.36 -9.69
N ALA A 284 11.43 15.42 -9.22
CA ALA A 284 10.18 15.35 -8.46
C ALA A 284 10.21 14.28 -7.33
N VAL A 285 11.32 14.24 -6.58
CA VAL A 285 11.54 13.30 -5.48
C VAL A 285 11.52 14.03 -4.14
N VAL A 286 10.82 13.46 -3.17
CA VAL A 286 10.97 13.87 -1.76
C VAL A 286 11.83 12.83 -1.04
N LEU A 287 12.89 13.30 -0.42
CA LEU A 287 13.84 12.49 0.35
C LEU A 287 13.44 12.52 1.82
N TYR A 288 13.36 11.35 2.44
CA TYR A 288 13.01 11.19 3.85
C TYR A 288 14.14 10.48 4.61
N PRO A 289 14.39 10.87 5.87
CA PRO A 289 15.31 10.11 6.72
C PRO A 289 14.70 8.77 7.09
N ARG A 290 15.54 7.84 7.57
CA ARG A 290 15.07 6.69 8.31
C ARG A 290 14.42 7.13 9.62
N VAL A 291 13.25 6.59 9.93
CA VAL A 291 12.66 6.68 11.28
C VAL A 291 13.09 5.46 12.08
N SER A 292 13.69 5.69 13.25
CA SER A 292 14.14 4.63 14.16
C SER A 292 13.05 4.31 15.18
N GLY A 293 12.56 3.07 15.18
CA GLY A 293 11.42 2.65 16.00
C GLY A 293 10.58 1.60 15.26
N GLY A 294 9.31 1.50 15.66
CA GLY A 294 8.32 0.65 15.00
C GLY A 294 6.95 1.32 14.90
N PRO A 295 6.10 0.92 13.95
CA PRO A 295 4.74 1.43 13.86
C PRO A 295 3.92 1.03 15.10
N LEU A 296 3.04 1.92 15.57
CA LEU A 296 2.15 1.70 16.72
C LEU A 296 1.33 0.42 16.56
N SER A 297 0.94 0.06 15.33
CA SER A 297 0.26 -1.21 15.03
C SER A 297 0.99 -2.44 15.57
N GLY A 298 2.33 -2.47 15.47
CA GLY A 298 3.16 -3.57 15.95
C GLY A 298 3.21 -3.69 17.48
N HIS A 299 2.73 -2.66 18.19
CA HIS A 299 2.71 -2.61 19.65
C HIS A 299 1.31 -2.85 20.25
N LEU A 300 0.24 -2.88 19.44
CA LEU A 300 -1.13 -3.07 19.92
C LEU A 300 -1.34 -4.42 20.62
N GLY A 301 -0.56 -5.44 20.25
CA GLY A 301 -0.64 -6.78 20.84
C GLY A 301 0.00 -6.93 22.22
N CYS A 302 0.59 -5.87 22.77
CA CYS A 302 1.18 -5.85 24.11
C CYS A 302 0.43 -4.83 25.00
N PRO A 303 -0.76 -5.17 25.52
CA PRO A 303 -1.55 -4.24 26.32
C PRO A 303 -0.79 -3.79 27.57
N GLY A 304 -0.87 -2.51 27.90
CA GLY A 304 -0.24 -1.96 29.09
C GLY A 304 -0.27 -0.44 29.15
N ALA A 305 0.16 0.12 30.28
CA ALA A 305 0.16 1.57 30.52
C ALA A 305 0.97 2.36 29.46
N GLY A 306 2.01 1.75 28.87
CA GLY A 306 2.80 2.35 27.79
C GLY A 306 1.97 2.55 26.51
N ILE A 307 1.22 1.53 26.08
CA ILE A 307 0.39 1.60 24.86
C ILE A 307 -0.81 2.51 25.05
N ALA A 308 -1.46 2.46 26.22
CA ALA A 308 -2.54 3.39 26.57
C ALA A 308 -2.09 4.85 26.41
N ARG A 309 -0.89 5.18 26.91
CA ARG A 309 -0.29 6.51 26.77
C ARG A 309 0.06 6.86 25.32
N CYS A 310 0.52 5.88 24.53
CA CYS A 310 0.79 6.09 23.10
C CYS A 310 -0.50 6.41 22.33
N LEU A 311 -1.59 5.69 22.61
CA LEU A 311 -2.90 5.96 21.99
C LEU A 311 -3.44 7.34 22.36
N GLU A 312 -3.34 7.70 23.64
CA GLU A 312 -3.74 9.04 24.12
C GLU A 312 -2.92 10.15 23.45
N ARG A 313 -1.59 10.01 23.39
CA ARG A 313 -0.72 10.96 22.67
C ARG A 313 -1.00 11.00 21.18
N THR A 314 -1.43 9.89 20.59
CA THR A 314 -1.83 9.83 19.17
C THR A 314 -3.10 10.66 18.93
N GLY A 315 -4.08 10.57 19.85
CA GLY A 315 -5.27 11.42 19.85
C GLY A 315 -4.93 12.90 19.98
N ALA A 316 -4.07 13.24 20.94
CA ALA A 316 -3.63 14.62 21.16
C ALA A 316 -2.87 15.19 19.96
N ALA A 317 -2.02 14.39 19.30
CA ALA A 317 -1.33 14.80 18.08
C ALA A 317 -2.27 15.06 16.91
N LEU A 318 -3.28 14.19 16.72
CA LEU A 318 -4.28 14.40 15.69
C LEU A 318 -5.13 15.65 15.97
N HIS A 319 -5.51 15.85 17.23
CA HIS A 319 -6.21 17.07 17.66
C HIS A 319 -5.40 18.32 17.35
N THR A 320 -4.10 18.27 17.64
CA THR A 320 -3.15 19.35 17.35
C THR A 320 -3.04 19.60 15.85
N LEU A 321 -2.90 18.54 15.03
CA LEU A 321 -2.85 18.65 13.57
C LEU A 321 -4.07 19.36 13.00
N HIS A 322 -5.28 19.01 13.45
CA HIS A 322 -6.52 19.62 12.96
C HIS A 322 -6.67 21.10 13.32
N ARG A 323 -5.82 21.63 14.21
CA ARG A 323 -5.77 23.05 14.58
C ARG A 323 -4.70 23.84 13.84
N LEU A 324 -3.86 23.19 13.03
CA LEU A 324 -2.93 23.88 12.15
C LEU A 324 -3.75 24.83 11.25
N PRO A 325 -3.47 26.15 11.26
CA PRO A 325 -4.22 27.06 10.41
C PRO A 325 -4.04 26.71 8.92
N GLY A 326 -5.14 26.65 8.16
CA GLY A 326 -5.11 26.32 6.73
C GLY A 326 -4.15 27.21 5.92
N ALA A 327 -4.07 28.50 6.28
CA ALA A 327 -3.13 29.46 5.69
C ALA A 327 -1.66 29.07 5.88
N VAL A 328 -1.31 28.38 6.98
CA VAL A 328 0.06 27.95 7.30
C VAL A 328 0.43 26.67 6.55
N ALA A 329 -0.52 25.75 6.33
CA ALA A 329 -0.26 24.52 5.57
C ALA A 329 -0.16 24.73 4.05
N GLY A 330 -0.60 25.89 3.56
CA GLY A 330 -0.56 26.25 2.15
C GLY A 330 -1.79 25.77 1.36
N PRO A 331 -1.80 25.94 0.03
CA PRO A 331 -2.95 25.61 -0.78
C PRO A 331 -3.21 24.11 -0.74
N LEU A 332 -4.35 23.73 -0.18
CA LEU A 332 -4.84 22.37 -0.11
C LEU A 332 -6.26 22.33 -0.66
N GLU A 333 -6.51 21.39 -1.57
CA GLU A 333 -7.85 21.18 -2.10
C GLU A 333 -8.79 20.77 -0.97
N VAL A 334 -10.03 21.25 -1.04
CA VAL A 334 -11.12 20.79 -0.16
C VAL A 334 -11.62 19.45 -0.67
N ARG A 335 -11.80 18.52 0.25
CA ARG A 335 -12.33 17.19 0.01
C ARG A 335 -13.55 16.97 0.89
N ASP A 336 -14.71 16.91 0.26
CA ASP A 336 -15.97 16.69 0.95
C ASP A 336 -16.28 15.19 1.16
N PHE A 337 -17.35 14.95 1.92
CA PHE A 337 -17.86 13.63 2.23
C PHE A 337 -18.30 12.85 0.98
N VAL A 338 -19.00 13.51 0.05
CA VAL A 338 -19.48 12.90 -1.20
C VAL A 338 -18.33 12.32 -1.99
N THR A 339 -17.22 13.06 -2.09
CA THR A 339 -16.06 12.61 -2.84
C THR A 339 -15.29 11.49 -2.12
N GLU A 340 -15.42 11.34 -0.80
CA GLU A 340 -14.91 10.17 -0.06
C GLU A 340 -15.76 8.91 -0.27
N ILE A 341 -17.09 9.05 -0.30
CA ILE A 341 -18.00 7.95 -0.64
C ILE A 341 -17.72 7.47 -2.07
N GLN A 342 -17.69 8.38 -3.05
CA GLN A 342 -17.39 8.04 -4.44
C GLN A 342 -16.02 7.37 -4.62
N ALA A 343 -15.03 7.75 -3.82
CA ALA A 343 -13.72 7.10 -3.84
C ALA A 343 -13.77 5.67 -3.26
N THR A 344 -14.65 5.44 -2.29
CA THR A 344 -14.88 4.13 -1.68
C THR A 344 -15.63 3.22 -2.65
N GLU A 345 -16.72 3.67 -3.27
CA GLU A 345 -17.47 2.93 -4.30
C GLU A 345 -16.57 2.48 -5.46
N ARG A 346 -15.75 3.40 -5.98
CA ARG A 346 -14.78 3.09 -7.05
C ARG A 346 -13.72 2.08 -6.62
N ALA A 347 -13.36 2.06 -5.34
CA ALA A 347 -12.38 1.10 -4.83
C ALA A 347 -13.01 -0.29 -4.63
N SER A 348 -14.25 -0.33 -4.12
CA SER A 348 -14.99 -1.56 -3.79
C SER A 348 -15.83 -2.10 -4.95
N SER A 349 -15.69 -1.57 -6.17
CA SER A 349 -16.53 -1.92 -7.33
C SER A 349 -16.48 -3.39 -7.74
N HIS A 350 -15.50 -4.16 -7.24
CA HIS A 350 -15.42 -5.60 -7.47
C HIS A 350 -16.34 -6.41 -6.55
N ILE A 351 -16.76 -5.86 -5.40
CA ILE A 351 -17.56 -6.60 -4.43
C ILE A 351 -18.93 -6.96 -4.99
N PRO A 352 -19.72 -6.05 -5.61
CA PRO A 352 -21.01 -6.43 -6.19
C PRO A 352 -20.90 -7.48 -7.30
N ALA A 353 -19.79 -7.49 -8.03
CA ALA A 353 -19.55 -8.48 -9.08
C ALA A 353 -19.18 -9.86 -8.52
N LEU A 354 -18.41 -9.93 -7.43
CA LEU A 354 -17.88 -11.19 -6.89
C LEU A 354 -18.70 -11.74 -5.70
N LEU A 355 -19.39 -10.87 -4.97
CA LEU A 355 -20.23 -11.17 -3.80
C LEU A 355 -21.50 -10.30 -3.83
N PRO A 356 -22.48 -10.59 -4.71
CA PRO A 356 -23.62 -9.69 -4.96
C PRO A 356 -24.39 -9.29 -3.70
N GLN A 357 -24.62 -10.24 -2.79
CA GLN A 357 -25.29 -10.00 -1.51
C GLN A 357 -24.52 -9.01 -0.62
N VAL A 358 -23.20 -9.17 -0.54
CA VAL A 358 -22.32 -8.25 0.22
C VAL A 358 -22.23 -6.90 -0.48
N GLY A 359 -22.24 -6.89 -1.81
CA GLY A 359 -22.31 -5.68 -2.62
C GLY A 359 -23.55 -4.83 -2.31
N ALA A 360 -24.73 -5.46 -2.27
CA ALA A 360 -25.97 -4.79 -1.89
C ALA A 360 -25.91 -4.22 -0.46
N ALA A 361 -25.29 -4.93 0.48
CA ALA A 361 -25.07 -4.43 1.84
C ALA A 361 -24.11 -3.22 1.87
N VAL A 362 -23.06 -3.23 1.05
CA VAL A 362 -22.14 -2.09 0.90
C VAL A 362 -22.87 -0.87 0.34
N GLU A 363 -23.66 -1.05 -0.73
CA GLU A 363 -24.45 0.03 -1.34
C GLU A 363 -25.40 0.65 -0.31
N ALA A 364 -26.18 -0.18 0.40
CA ALA A 364 -27.09 0.27 1.44
C ALA A 364 -26.37 1.02 2.58
N LEU A 365 -25.17 0.59 2.99
CA LEU A 365 -24.37 1.28 4.00
C LEU A 365 -23.90 2.66 3.53
N LEU A 366 -23.44 2.76 2.28
CA LEU A 366 -22.96 4.02 1.72
C LEU A 366 -24.09 5.02 1.49
N ASP A 367 -25.25 4.56 0.99
CA ASP A 367 -26.46 5.38 0.89
C ASP A 367 -26.90 5.89 2.26
N ARG A 368 -26.95 5.00 3.25
CA ARG A 368 -27.33 5.39 4.60
C ARG A 368 -26.33 6.38 5.22
N ALA A 369 -25.05 6.21 4.93
CA ALA A 369 -24.02 7.15 5.39
C ALA A 369 -24.22 8.54 4.79
N ARG A 370 -24.65 8.67 3.51
CA ARG A 370 -25.02 9.96 2.89
C ARG A 370 -26.20 10.61 3.61
N GLU A 371 -27.29 9.88 3.79
CA GLU A 371 -28.50 10.39 4.46
C GLU A 371 -28.22 10.90 5.88
N LEU A 372 -27.42 10.14 6.66
CA LEU A 372 -27.08 10.55 8.02
C LEU A 372 -26.11 11.72 8.03
N HIS A 373 -25.15 11.77 7.10
CA HIS A 373 -24.22 12.88 7.00
C HIS A 373 -24.95 14.20 6.74
N GLU A 374 -25.93 14.22 5.84
CA GLU A 374 -26.75 15.42 5.53
C GLU A 374 -27.54 15.93 6.74
N ARG A 375 -27.92 15.05 7.67
CA ARG A 375 -28.68 15.39 8.87
C ARG A 375 -27.82 15.85 10.05
N LEU A 376 -26.53 15.51 10.05
CA LEU A 376 -25.63 15.89 11.13
C LEU A 376 -25.13 17.33 10.94
N PRO A 377 -24.96 18.11 12.03
CA PRO A 377 -24.34 19.42 11.95
C PRO A 377 -22.97 19.33 11.27
N GLN A 378 -22.74 20.18 10.27
CA GLN A 378 -21.48 20.25 9.53
C GLN A 378 -20.49 21.17 10.25
N GLU A 379 -19.19 21.00 9.97
CA GLU A 379 -18.16 21.90 10.48
C GLU A 379 -17.20 22.34 9.36
N PRO A 380 -16.52 23.49 9.51
CA PRO A 380 -15.54 23.93 8.53
C PRO A 380 -14.43 22.89 8.32
N PRO A 381 -14.04 22.62 7.06
CA PRO A 381 -12.90 21.75 6.76
C PRO A 381 -11.62 22.25 7.43
N THR A 382 -10.84 21.31 7.97
CA THR A 382 -9.52 21.56 8.54
C THR A 382 -8.48 20.70 7.82
N ILE A 383 -7.20 20.92 8.08
CA ILE A 383 -6.17 20.04 7.53
C ILE A 383 -6.34 18.67 8.16
N THR A 384 -6.46 17.66 7.29
CA THR A 384 -6.55 16.26 7.68
C THR A 384 -5.36 15.50 7.08
N HIS A 385 -4.95 14.42 7.73
CA HIS A 385 -3.99 13.45 7.22
C HIS A 385 -4.60 12.56 6.12
N ARG A 386 -5.90 12.23 6.23
CA ARG A 386 -6.71 11.38 5.33
C ARG A 386 -6.36 9.90 5.19
N ASP A 387 -5.27 9.50 5.81
CA ASP A 387 -4.89 8.09 5.97
C ASP A 387 -4.30 7.89 7.37
N PHE A 388 -4.93 8.49 8.37
CA PHE A 388 -4.46 8.42 9.75
C PHE A 388 -4.75 7.03 10.36
N LYS A 389 -3.71 6.19 10.41
CA LYS A 389 -3.78 4.80 10.89
C LYS A 389 -2.57 4.48 11.75
N SER A 390 -2.65 3.43 12.55
CA SER A 390 -1.60 3.04 13.51
C SER A 390 -0.27 2.67 12.84
N GLU A 391 -0.25 2.33 11.55
CA GLU A 391 0.97 2.14 10.76
C GLU A 391 1.72 3.44 10.42
N HIS A 392 1.03 4.58 10.49
CA HIS A 392 1.56 5.91 10.20
C HIS A 392 1.94 6.68 11.47
N VAL A 393 1.81 6.04 12.63
CA VAL A 393 2.25 6.56 13.93
C VAL A 393 3.40 5.69 14.41
N TRP A 394 4.61 6.23 14.47
CA TRP A 394 5.80 5.48 14.86
C TRP A 394 6.15 5.72 16.32
N VAL A 395 6.35 4.64 17.07
CA VAL A 395 6.89 4.66 18.42
C VAL A 395 8.42 4.67 18.31
N THR A 396 9.02 5.80 18.66
CA THR A 396 10.46 6.05 18.59
C THR A 396 11.04 6.27 19.98
N PRO A 397 12.37 6.19 20.17
CA PRO A 397 12.99 6.56 21.45
C PRO A 397 12.67 8.00 21.90
N GLY A 398 12.44 8.92 20.95
CA GLY A 398 12.10 10.32 21.20
C GLY A 398 10.60 10.61 21.35
N GLY A 399 9.75 9.59 21.42
CA GLY A 399 8.29 9.74 21.46
C GLY A 399 7.60 9.26 20.18
N LEU A 400 6.42 9.80 19.88
CA LEU A 400 5.70 9.42 18.66
C LEU A 400 6.16 10.25 17.47
N THR A 401 6.20 9.65 16.28
CA THR A 401 6.47 10.35 15.02
C THR A 401 5.38 10.02 14.00
N LEU A 402 4.68 11.03 13.50
CA LEU A 402 3.70 10.89 12.42
C LEU A 402 4.41 10.86 11.06
N ILE A 403 3.93 10.01 10.15
CA ILE A 403 4.50 9.86 8.80
C ILE A 403 3.42 9.81 7.71
N ASP A 404 3.81 10.05 6.45
CA ASP A 404 2.98 9.91 5.23
C ASP A 404 1.83 10.92 5.08
N PHE A 405 2.17 12.22 5.00
CA PHE A 405 1.25 13.33 4.74
C PHE A 405 0.85 13.52 3.26
N ASP A 406 1.11 12.56 2.38
CA ASP A 406 0.82 12.66 0.94
C ASP A 406 -0.65 12.97 0.63
N ARG A 407 -1.54 12.39 1.43
CA ARG A 407 -2.98 12.45 1.20
C ARG A 407 -3.62 13.66 1.88
N SER A 408 -2.84 14.47 2.58
CA SER A 408 -3.36 15.60 3.33
C SER A 408 -4.09 16.58 2.42
N ARG A 409 -5.28 16.99 2.88
CA ARG A 409 -6.21 17.91 2.23
C ARG A 409 -7.02 18.63 3.30
N LEU A 410 -7.76 19.66 2.91
CA LEU A 410 -8.80 20.21 3.77
C LEU A 410 -10.01 19.27 3.73
N ALA A 411 -10.45 18.74 4.86
CA ALA A 411 -11.62 17.88 4.96
C ALA A 411 -12.27 18.00 6.35
N ASP A 412 -13.40 17.34 6.54
CA ASP A 412 -13.99 17.17 7.87
C ASP A 412 -12.99 16.45 8.80
N PRO A 413 -12.54 17.05 9.93
CA PRO A 413 -11.60 16.41 10.83
C PRO A 413 -12.16 15.14 11.50
N ALA A 414 -13.47 14.90 11.45
CA ALA A 414 -14.05 13.61 11.82
C ALA A 414 -13.51 12.44 10.97
N LEU A 415 -13.04 12.70 9.75
CA LEU A 415 -12.51 11.71 8.83
C LEU A 415 -11.33 10.93 9.41
N ASP A 416 -10.34 11.61 9.98
CA ASP A 416 -9.15 10.95 10.51
C ASP A 416 -9.45 10.19 11.80
N VAL A 417 -10.35 10.71 12.63
CA VAL A 417 -10.83 10.02 13.84
C VAL A 417 -11.52 8.71 13.45
N GLY A 418 -12.47 8.76 12.51
CA GLY A 418 -13.16 7.57 12.02
C GLY A 418 -12.21 6.57 11.35
N THR A 419 -11.22 7.08 10.61
CA THR A 419 -10.19 6.26 9.97
C THR A 419 -9.36 5.49 10.99
N PHE A 420 -8.96 6.14 12.08
CA PHE A 420 -8.16 5.51 13.14
C PHE A 420 -8.97 4.50 13.96
N LEU A 421 -10.23 4.82 14.28
CA LEU A 421 -11.14 3.90 14.97
C LEU A 421 -11.38 2.62 14.17
N ALA A 422 -11.57 2.75 12.85
CA ALA A 422 -11.67 1.62 11.94
C ALA A 422 -10.37 0.79 11.91
N ASP A 423 -9.20 1.44 11.93
CA ASP A 423 -7.91 0.77 11.91
C ASP A 423 -7.66 -0.02 13.19
N LEU A 424 -7.95 0.55 14.37
CA LEU A 424 -7.91 -0.19 15.63
C LEU A 424 -8.84 -1.40 15.61
N ARG A 425 -10.09 -1.22 15.14
CA ARG A 425 -11.05 -2.33 15.02
C ARG A 425 -10.54 -3.43 14.10
N TRP A 426 -9.92 -3.07 12.98
CA TRP A 426 -9.32 -4.02 12.06
C TRP A 426 -8.18 -4.81 12.73
N TRP A 427 -7.19 -4.13 13.32
CA TRP A 427 -6.05 -4.78 13.99
C TRP A 427 -6.50 -5.72 15.12
N HIS A 428 -7.38 -5.24 16.00
CA HIS A 428 -7.86 -6.05 17.12
C HIS A 428 -8.57 -7.31 16.65
N ALA A 429 -9.37 -7.23 15.60
CA ALA A 429 -10.15 -8.37 15.17
C ALA A 429 -9.39 -9.30 14.21
N THR A 430 -8.41 -8.79 13.44
CA THR A 430 -7.55 -9.63 12.57
C THR A 430 -6.54 -10.44 13.39
N TYR A 431 -6.06 -9.88 14.51
CA TYR A 431 -5.04 -10.53 15.36
C TYR A 431 -5.60 -11.01 16.70
N ASN A 432 -6.93 -11.05 16.87
CA ASN A 432 -7.61 -11.47 18.09
C ASN A 432 -7.09 -10.77 19.37
N LEU A 433 -6.81 -9.47 19.26
CA LEU A 433 -6.34 -8.66 20.38
C LEU A 433 -7.51 -8.24 21.27
N THR A 434 -7.36 -8.42 22.58
CA THR A 434 -8.30 -7.92 23.58
C THR A 434 -8.20 -6.40 23.74
N GLY A 435 -9.23 -5.77 24.31
CA GLY A 435 -9.13 -4.37 24.77
C GLY A 435 -9.40 -3.29 23.72
N LEU A 436 -10.17 -3.61 22.66
CA LEU A 436 -10.51 -2.64 21.61
C LEU A 436 -11.20 -1.39 22.17
N VAL A 437 -12.16 -1.58 23.08
CA VAL A 437 -12.93 -0.48 23.68
C VAL A 437 -11.98 0.46 24.43
N GLN A 438 -11.12 -0.10 25.29
CA GLN A 438 -10.12 0.67 26.05
C GLN A 438 -9.13 1.37 25.11
N ALA A 439 -8.71 0.74 24.02
CA ALA A 439 -7.83 1.37 23.04
C ALA A 439 -8.49 2.58 22.35
N GLN A 440 -9.75 2.43 21.94
CA GLN A 440 -10.53 3.53 21.36
C GLN A 440 -10.77 4.65 22.38
N GLU A 441 -11.11 4.31 23.63
CA GLU A 441 -11.29 5.27 24.72
C GLU A 441 -10.01 6.07 25.00
N ARG A 442 -8.84 5.43 25.03
CA ARG A 442 -7.56 6.13 25.24
C ARG A 442 -7.23 7.08 24.10
N PHE A 443 -7.42 6.64 22.86
CA PHE A 443 -7.25 7.52 21.70
C PHE A 443 -8.20 8.72 21.76
N LEU A 444 -9.49 8.49 22.03
CA LEU A 444 -10.49 9.54 22.13
C LEU A 444 -10.22 10.47 23.30
N ALA A 445 -9.77 9.97 24.45
CA ALA A 445 -9.42 10.80 25.61
C ALA A 445 -8.37 11.87 25.27
N GLY A 446 -7.38 11.54 24.43
CA GLY A 446 -6.40 12.50 23.95
C GLY A 446 -6.93 13.44 22.86
N TYR A 447 -7.90 12.99 22.05
CA TYR A 447 -8.44 13.78 20.94
C TYR A 447 -9.56 14.76 21.34
N LEU A 448 -10.35 14.39 22.34
CA LEU A 448 -11.59 15.08 22.73
C LEU A 448 -11.46 16.47 23.36
N PRO A 449 -10.36 16.88 24.02
CA PRO A 449 -10.29 18.19 24.65
C PRO A 449 -10.65 19.33 23.67
N GLY A 450 -11.79 19.98 23.88
CA GLY A 450 -12.29 21.06 23.00
C GLY A 450 -12.88 20.63 21.65
N ALA A 451 -13.03 19.33 21.37
CA ALA A 451 -13.70 18.84 20.16
C ALA A 451 -15.25 18.81 20.34
N PRO A 452 -16.04 19.26 19.36
CA PRO A 452 -17.51 19.16 19.41
C PRO A 452 -17.99 17.71 19.49
N LYS A 453 -19.06 17.44 20.25
CA LYS A 453 -19.63 16.08 20.39
C LYS A 453 -20.13 15.55 19.05
N GLU A 454 -20.66 16.43 18.22
CA GLU A 454 -21.20 16.16 16.87
C GLU A 454 -20.11 15.61 15.94
N ARG A 455 -18.84 16.03 16.16
CA ARG A 455 -17.70 15.50 15.42
C ARG A 455 -17.52 14.00 15.62
N LEU A 456 -17.82 13.47 16.81
CA LEU A 456 -17.74 12.03 17.06
C LEU A 456 -18.83 11.25 16.34
N LEU A 457 -20.03 11.82 16.20
CA LEU A 457 -21.10 11.20 15.44
C LEU A 457 -20.70 11.09 13.96
N ARG A 458 -20.16 12.16 13.38
CA ARG A 458 -19.59 12.11 12.02
C ARG A 458 -18.39 11.16 11.93
N ALA A 459 -17.55 11.06 12.97
CA ALA A 459 -16.41 10.15 12.97
C ALA A 459 -16.85 8.68 12.89
N ARG A 460 -17.98 8.31 13.52
CA ARG A 460 -18.56 6.96 13.35
C ARG A 460 -19.05 6.71 11.92
N LEU A 461 -19.57 7.71 11.21
CA LEU A 461 -19.86 7.57 9.76
C LEU A 461 -18.58 7.30 8.97
N TYR A 462 -17.52 8.05 9.21
CA TYR A 462 -16.23 7.80 8.55
C TYR A 462 -15.60 6.45 8.94
N GLU A 463 -15.83 5.96 10.16
CA GLU A 463 -15.45 4.60 10.56
C GLU A 463 -16.15 3.55 9.69
N VAL A 464 -17.47 3.66 9.46
CA VAL A 464 -18.23 2.78 8.55
C VAL A 464 -17.62 2.79 7.15
N ILE A 465 -17.40 3.99 6.58
CA ILE A 465 -16.85 4.14 5.23
C ILE A 465 -15.45 3.54 5.14
N LYS A 466 -14.60 3.76 6.15
CA LYS A 466 -13.25 3.20 6.18
C LYS A 466 -13.27 1.69 6.31
N LEU A 467 -14.17 1.10 7.10
CA LEU A 467 -14.34 -0.36 7.22
C LEU A 467 -14.73 -0.98 5.88
N VAL A 468 -15.67 -0.37 5.14
CA VAL A 468 -15.98 -0.76 3.77
C VAL A 468 -14.72 -0.66 2.90
N LYS A 469 -14.02 0.47 2.94
CA LYS A 469 -12.79 0.67 2.15
C LYS A 469 -11.67 -0.33 2.50
N MET A 470 -11.62 -0.83 3.73
CA MET A 470 -10.64 -1.83 4.17
C MET A 470 -10.82 -3.19 3.51
N THR A 471 -12.02 -3.52 3.01
CA THR A 471 -12.22 -4.72 2.14
C THR A 471 -11.30 -4.71 0.93
N VAL A 472 -10.89 -3.54 0.45
CA VAL A 472 -9.99 -3.37 -0.71
C VAL A 472 -8.54 -3.19 -0.26
N LEU A 473 -8.33 -2.54 0.88
CA LEU A 473 -6.99 -2.16 1.35
C LEU A 473 -6.29 -3.26 2.17
N ARG A 474 -7.05 -4.20 2.74
CA ARG A 474 -6.57 -5.18 3.72
C ARG A 474 -6.95 -6.63 3.40
N VAL A 475 -7.79 -6.87 2.39
CA VAL A 475 -8.20 -8.22 1.98
C VAL A 475 -7.72 -8.45 0.56
N HIS A 476 -6.92 -9.49 0.36
CA HIS A 476 -6.36 -9.79 -0.94
C HIS A 476 -7.17 -10.89 -1.63
N LEU A 477 -7.61 -10.67 -2.87
CA LEU A 477 -8.47 -11.61 -3.60
C LEU A 477 -7.85 -13.00 -3.85
N PHE A 478 -6.53 -13.14 -3.68
CA PHE A 478 -5.83 -14.42 -3.80
C PHE A 478 -5.76 -15.20 -2.47
N GLU A 479 -6.16 -14.60 -1.35
CA GLU A 479 -6.28 -15.32 -0.07
C GLU A 479 -7.50 -16.24 -0.11
N HIS A 480 -7.41 -17.45 0.44
CA HIS A 480 -8.50 -18.43 0.40
C HIS A 480 -9.75 -17.95 1.15
N ASP A 481 -9.59 -17.16 2.22
CA ASP A 481 -10.64 -16.66 3.10
C ASP A 481 -11.10 -15.23 2.76
N TRP A 482 -10.72 -14.69 1.59
CA TRP A 482 -10.99 -13.30 1.19
C TRP A 482 -12.47 -12.94 1.26
N ALA A 483 -13.36 -13.84 0.83
CA ALA A 483 -14.80 -13.60 0.80
C ALA A 483 -15.36 -13.46 2.22
N SER A 484 -14.98 -14.38 3.12
CA SER A 484 -15.36 -14.33 4.53
C SER A 484 -14.83 -13.06 5.21
N ARG A 485 -13.57 -12.68 4.98
CA ARG A 485 -12.98 -11.44 5.51
C ARG A 485 -13.71 -10.19 5.01
N THR A 486 -14.09 -10.18 3.74
CA THR A 486 -14.88 -9.08 3.15
C THR A 486 -16.24 -8.96 3.84
N SER A 487 -16.98 -10.07 3.96
CA SER A 487 -18.25 -10.11 4.68
C SER A 487 -18.13 -9.68 6.13
N GLN A 488 -17.07 -10.10 6.84
CA GLN A 488 -16.83 -9.70 8.23
C GLN A 488 -16.59 -8.19 8.38
N LEU A 489 -15.85 -7.56 7.46
CA LEU A 489 -15.61 -6.12 7.49
C LEU A 489 -16.89 -5.33 7.23
N VAL A 490 -17.70 -5.76 6.27
CA VAL A 490 -19.01 -5.16 5.98
C VAL A 490 -19.97 -5.34 7.16
N GLY A 491 -19.99 -6.53 7.78
CA GLY A 491 -20.77 -6.78 8.99
C GLY A 491 -20.36 -5.87 10.16
N ARG A 492 -19.07 -5.62 10.36
CA ARG A 492 -18.58 -4.66 11.37
C ARG A 492 -19.02 -3.23 11.04
N ALA A 493 -18.99 -2.84 9.77
CA ALA A 493 -19.48 -1.54 9.34
C ALA A 493 -20.98 -1.40 9.63
N GLN A 494 -21.77 -2.47 9.45
CA GLN A 494 -23.19 -2.51 9.81
C GLN A 494 -23.43 -2.36 11.32
N VAL A 495 -22.63 -3.00 12.16
CA VAL A 495 -22.72 -2.84 13.62
C VAL A 495 -22.49 -1.38 14.02
N VAL A 496 -21.42 -0.75 13.52
CA VAL A 496 -21.12 0.66 13.80
C VAL A 496 -22.25 1.58 13.31
N MET A 497 -22.80 1.31 12.13
CA MET A 497 -23.95 2.05 11.60
C MET A 497 -25.19 1.91 12.50
N ASN A 498 -25.48 0.71 12.98
CA ASN A 498 -26.62 0.46 13.88
C ASN A 498 -26.45 1.16 15.24
N ASP A 499 -25.27 1.11 15.84
CA ASP A 499 -24.96 1.80 17.10
C ASP A 499 -25.13 3.32 16.96
N LEU A 500 -24.68 3.87 15.83
CA LEU A 500 -24.85 5.29 15.52
C LEU A 500 -26.33 5.66 15.35
N GLN A 501 -27.11 4.86 14.62
CA GLN A 501 -28.54 5.10 14.46
C GLN A 501 -29.29 5.04 15.78
N HIS A 502 -28.97 4.06 16.64
CA HIS A 502 -29.54 3.98 17.98
C HIS A 502 -29.21 5.22 18.81
N THR A 503 -27.96 5.70 18.74
CA THR A 503 -27.53 6.95 19.40
C THR A 503 -28.31 8.17 18.90
N LEU A 504 -28.75 8.15 17.64
CA LEU A 504 -29.56 9.20 17.01
C LEU A 504 -31.08 8.98 17.19
N GLY A 505 -31.52 7.96 17.92
CA GLY A 505 -32.94 7.63 18.09
C GLY A 505 -33.63 7.09 16.83
N LEU A 506 -32.88 6.54 15.88
CA LEU A 506 -33.37 5.98 14.62
C LEU A 506 -33.42 4.44 14.68
N PRO A 507 -34.39 3.77 14.02
CA PRO A 507 -34.46 2.32 14.01
C PRO A 507 -33.22 1.71 13.33
N GLY A 508 -32.59 0.73 13.98
CA GLY A 508 -31.50 -0.07 13.42
C GLY A 508 -32.00 -1.05 12.37
N ARG A 509 -31.15 -1.42 11.40
CA ARG A 509 -31.46 -2.52 10.45
C ARG A 509 -30.80 -3.82 10.95
N PRO A 510 -31.42 -4.99 10.74
CA PRO A 510 -30.80 -6.27 11.10
C PRO A 510 -29.44 -6.43 10.41
N SER A 511 -28.46 -7.00 11.12
CA SER A 511 -27.18 -7.41 10.52
C SER A 511 -27.45 -8.47 9.44
N TYR A 512 -26.79 -8.37 8.29
CA TYR A 512 -26.87 -9.42 7.26
C TYR A 512 -26.43 -10.76 7.87
N ASP A 513 -27.31 -11.75 7.90
CA ASP A 513 -26.99 -13.08 8.41
C ASP A 513 -25.81 -13.65 7.62
N ARG A 514 -24.87 -14.29 8.33
CA ARG A 514 -23.73 -14.97 7.70
C ARG A 514 -24.28 -15.98 6.68
N PRO A 515 -23.82 -15.99 5.42
CA PRO A 515 -23.94 -17.21 4.63
C PRO A 515 -23.13 -18.30 5.33
N ALA A 516 -23.73 -19.49 5.42
CA ALA A 516 -23.15 -20.69 6.03
C ALA A 516 -21.80 -21.08 5.40
#